data_AF-A0AA96K283-F1
#
_entry.id   AF-A0AA96K283-F1
#
_cell.length_a   1.000
_cell.length_b   1.000
_cell.length_c   1.000
_cell.angle_alpha   90.00
_cell.angle_beta   90.00
_cell.angle_gamma   90.00
#
_symmetry.space_group_name_H-M   'P 1'
#
loop_
_entity.id
_entity.type
_entity.pdbx_description
1 polymer ?
#
loop_
_entity_poly.entity_id
_entity_poly.type
_entity_poly.pdbx_seq_one_letter_code
_entity_poly.pdbx_strand_id
1 'polypeptide(L)'
;MSSSKRPPKELQRHPRVVGTVPNWQREETYPCAQSLNDTFWRWEFLRRRSDYRKDWEQHYLQTYDFDLSCAKDPQYPTRYRKKVFTPDHPAFKARMPNSLEKYHLSGLPNPAIAKPWMLSFDSNYGRIYFGQGPDWLGGGEEVTLCLSEWRMAAVFDLKKPLSGQIEKVKADLMEWQKHQVGRNLERRKCRDEWPMYLRVLDAVDLGVPFHEIGRTLFHLHDDEICEARANQLYKRACQISVHFPV
;
A
#
# COMPACT_ATOMS: atom_id res chain seq x y z
N MET A 1 -47.92 11.43 -30.77
CA MET A 1 -47.13 10.99 -29.59
C MET A 1 -45.67 11.25 -29.89
N SER A 2 -45.11 12.34 -29.34
CA SER A 2 -43.78 12.84 -29.68
C SER A 2 -42.72 12.19 -28.77
N SER A 3 -41.82 11.41 -29.36
CA SER A 3 -40.71 10.74 -28.66
C SER A 3 -39.59 11.74 -28.38
N SER A 4 -39.51 12.22 -27.13
CA SER A 4 -38.41 13.05 -26.65
C SER A 4 -37.17 12.19 -26.44
N LYS A 5 -36.28 12.17 -27.44
CA LYS A 5 -34.93 11.62 -27.32
C LYS A 5 -34.08 12.61 -26.51
N ARG A 6 -33.87 12.33 -25.22
CA ARG A 6 -32.82 13.01 -24.45
C ARG A 6 -31.45 12.62 -24.99
N PRO A 7 -30.54 13.58 -25.26
CA PRO A 7 -29.19 13.26 -25.69
C PRO A 7 -28.41 12.55 -24.56
N PRO A 8 -27.40 11.74 -24.90
CA PRO A 8 -26.53 11.13 -23.91
C PRO A 8 -25.81 12.24 -23.14
N LYS A 9 -25.92 12.23 -21.81
CA LYS A 9 -25.08 13.06 -20.95
C LYS A 9 -23.63 12.65 -21.21
N GLU A 10 -22.90 13.48 -21.94
CA GLU A 10 -21.44 13.46 -21.90
C GLU A 10 -21.04 13.42 -20.42
N LEU A 11 -20.30 12.38 -20.05
CA LEU A 11 -19.55 12.32 -18.81
C LEU A 11 -18.59 13.50 -18.84
N GLN A 12 -19.07 14.66 -18.36
CA GLN A 12 -18.22 15.78 -18.02
C GLN A 12 -17.11 15.20 -17.17
N ARG A 13 -15.88 15.25 -17.68
CA ARG A 13 -14.67 14.91 -16.93
C ARG A 13 -14.81 15.66 -15.62
N HIS A 14 -15.11 14.93 -14.54
CA HIS A 14 -15.27 15.54 -13.23
C HIS A 14 -14.02 16.38 -13.00
N PRO A 15 -14.16 17.66 -12.61
CA PRO A 15 -13.00 18.49 -12.30
C PRO A 15 -12.20 17.69 -11.28
N ARG A 16 -10.98 17.27 -11.67
CA ARG A 16 -10.05 16.55 -10.78
C ARG A 16 -10.08 17.34 -9.48
N VAL A 17 -10.56 16.72 -8.40
CA VAL A 17 -10.30 17.25 -7.06
C VAL A 17 -8.79 17.12 -6.93
N VAL A 18 -8.08 18.18 -7.31
CA VAL A 18 -6.66 18.33 -7.08
C VAL A 18 -6.57 18.42 -5.57
N GLY A 19 -6.44 17.27 -4.91
CA GLY A 19 -5.99 17.22 -3.53
C GLY A 19 -4.72 18.06 -3.51
N THR A 20 -4.76 19.17 -2.78
CA THR A 20 -3.64 20.09 -2.68
C THR A 20 -2.42 19.28 -2.30
N VAL A 21 -1.49 19.12 -3.24
CA VAL A 21 -0.21 18.46 -2.99
C VAL A 21 0.42 19.19 -1.81
N PRO A 22 0.78 18.48 -0.72
CA PRO A 22 1.41 19.12 0.43
C PRO A 22 2.62 19.93 0.00
N ASN A 23 2.81 21.11 0.58
CA ASN A 23 3.98 21.91 0.27
C ASN A 23 5.18 21.30 0.99
N TRP A 24 6.05 20.60 0.25
CA TRP A 24 7.24 19.93 0.80
C TRP A 24 8.20 20.85 1.58
N GLN A 25 8.15 22.17 1.34
CA GLN A 25 8.95 23.13 2.09
C GLN A 25 8.37 23.42 3.48
N ARG A 26 7.07 23.20 3.68
CA ARG A 26 6.32 23.52 4.91
C ARG A 26 5.98 22.25 5.69
N GLU A 27 6.68 22.05 6.80
CA GLU A 27 6.51 20.86 7.65
C GLU A 27 5.08 20.67 8.15
N GLU A 28 4.38 21.77 8.46
CA GLU A 28 3.02 21.79 8.98
C GLU A 28 1.97 21.24 7.99
N THR A 29 2.33 21.06 6.72
CA THR A 29 1.45 20.44 5.72
C THR A 29 1.49 18.91 5.76
N TYR A 30 2.35 18.33 6.60
CA TYR A 30 2.52 16.90 6.79
C TYR A 30 1.99 16.45 8.16
N PRO A 31 1.56 15.17 8.30
CA PRO A 31 1.15 14.64 9.60
C PRO A 31 2.32 14.63 10.59
N CYS A 32 2.08 15.03 11.84
CA CYS A 32 3.06 14.87 12.92
C CYS A 32 3.30 13.38 13.23
N ALA A 33 4.49 13.02 13.70
CA ALA A 33 4.90 11.64 13.99
C ALA A 33 3.87 10.83 14.81
N GLN A 34 3.24 11.44 15.81
CA GLN A 34 2.25 10.79 16.68
C GLN A 34 0.79 10.93 16.20
N SER A 35 0.53 11.70 15.13
CA SER A 35 -0.85 12.00 14.68
C SER A 35 -1.52 10.85 13.93
N LEU A 36 -0.73 9.91 13.40
CA LEU A 36 -1.19 8.76 12.65
C LEU A 36 -0.75 7.45 13.30
N ASN A 37 -1.59 6.42 13.17
CA ASN A 37 -1.21 5.04 13.48
C ASN A 37 -0.41 4.42 12.32
N ASP A 38 0.13 3.22 12.52
CA ASP A 38 0.95 2.54 11.51
C ASP A 38 0.20 2.31 10.19
N THR A 39 -1.11 2.02 10.24
CA THR A 39 -1.95 1.85 9.04
C THR A 39 -1.98 3.12 8.19
N PHE A 40 -2.21 4.29 8.80
CA PHE A 40 -2.26 5.54 8.04
C PHE A 40 -0.87 6.03 7.63
N TRP A 41 0.17 5.77 8.42
CA TRP A 41 1.53 6.02 7.98
C TRP A 41 1.92 5.19 6.77
N ARG A 42 1.61 3.90 6.78
CA ARG A 42 1.80 3.02 5.62
C ARG A 42 1.07 3.54 4.39
N TRP A 43 -0.14 4.05 4.59
CA TRP A 43 -0.90 4.67 3.52
C TRP A 43 -0.26 5.95 2.97
N GLU A 44 0.25 6.83 3.82
CA GLU A 44 0.94 8.06 3.37
C GLU A 44 2.13 7.74 2.46
N PHE A 45 2.90 6.69 2.76
CA PHE A 45 3.98 6.25 1.88
C PHE A 45 3.46 5.57 0.62
N LEU A 46 2.48 4.66 0.74
CA LEU A 46 1.95 3.92 -0.40
C LEU A 46 1.30 4.83 -1.45
N ARG A 47 0.47 5.79 -1.01
CA ARG A 47 -0.28 6.68 -1.91
C ARG A 47 0.60 7.64 -2.72
N ARG A 48 1.87 7.80 -2.33
CA ARG A 48 2.89 8.59 -3.04
C ARG A 48 3.68 7.79 -4.05
N ARG A 49 3.58 6.47 -4.05
CA ARG A 49 4.30 5.66 -5.03
C ARG A 49 3.69 5.85 -6.42
N SER A 50 4.55 6.09 -7.41
CA SER A 50 4.12 6.33 -8.79
C SER A 50 3.44 5.11 -9.41
N ASP A 51 3.87 3.89 -9.07
CA ASP A 51 3.25 2.66 -9.53
C ASP A 51 1.83 2.49 -8.96
N TYR A 52 1.62 2.79 -7.68
CA TYR A 52 0.29 2.74 -7.06
C TYR A 52 -0.68 3.73 -7.72
N ARG A 53 -0.23 4.97 -7.97
CA ARG A 53 -1.06 6.00 -8.61
C ARG A 53 -1.46 5.60 -10.03
N LYS A 54 -0.51 5.07 -10.82
CA LYS A 54 -0.78 4.57 -12.18
C LYS A 54 -1.78 3.42 -12.18
N ASP A 55 -1.60 2.43 -11.29
CA ASP A 55 -2.52 1.31 -11.19
C ASP A 55 -3.92 1.78 -10.78
N TRP A 56 -4.03 2.71 -9.83
CA TRP A 56 -5.32 3.30 -9.48
C TRP A 56 -5.98 4.00 -10.68
N GLU A 57 -5.24 4.88 -11.38
CA GLU A 57 -5.69 5.60 -12.57
C GLU A 57 -6.18 4.66 -13.67
N GLN A 58 -5.50 3.52 -13.86
CA GLN A 58 -5.85 2.50 -14.85
C GLN A 58 -7.17 1.77 -14.54
N HIS A 59 -7.52 1.61 -13.26
CA HIS A 59 -8.61 0.72 -12.84
C HIS A 59 -9.88 1.41 -12.31
N TYR A 60 -9.80 2.67 -11.86
CA TYR A 60 -10.91 3.30 -11.14
C TYR A 60 -12.15 3.52 -12.01
N LEU A 61 -12.00 3.96 -13.27
CA LEU A 61 -13.15 4.23 -14.15
C LEU A 61 -13.92 2.95 -14.46
N GLN A 62 -13.22 1.89 -14.87
CA GLN A 62 -13.84 0.60 -15.15
C GLN A 62 -14.56 0.03 -13.92
N THR A 63 -13.96 0.22 -12.73
CA THR A 63 -14.60 -0.19 -11.47
C THR A 63 -15.90 0.56 -11.22
N TYR A 64 -15.87 1.88 -11.41
CA TYR A 64 -17.03 2.74 -11.22
C TYR A 64 -18.17 2.44 -12.21
N ASP A 65 -17.84 2.26 -13.49
CA ASP A 65 -18.81 1.94 -14.54
C ASP A 65 -19.49 0.58 -14.31
N PHE A 66 -18.72 -0.42 -13.86
CA PHE A 66 -19.27 -1.70 -13.45
C PHE A 66 -20.20 -1.56 -12.24
N ASP A 67 -19.81 -0.80 -11.22
CA ASP A 67 -20.65 -0.63 -10.04
C ASP A 67 -21.95 0.11 -10.38
N LEU A 68 -21.89 1.09 -11.29
CA LEU A 68 -23.06 1.75 -11.85
C LEU A 68 -23.96 0.82 -12.66
N SER A 69 -23.40 -0.10 -13.45
CA SER A 69 -24.19 -1.03 -14.25
C SER A 69 -24.90 -2.05 -13.35
N CYS A 70 -24.20 -2.62 -12.36
CA CYS A 70 -24.80 -3.52 -11.37
C CYS A 70 -25.90 -2.83 -10.53
N ALA A 71 -25.73 -1.55 -10.19
CA ALA A 71 -26.75 -0.82 -9.44
C ALA A 71 -28.02 -0.54 -10.25
N LYS A 72 -27.92 -0.48 -11.59
CA LYS A 72 -29.05 -0.26 -12.50
C LYS A 72 -29.74 -1.56 -12.91
N ASP A 73 -29.09 -2.70 -12.76
CA ASP A 73 -29.64 -4.01 -13.15
C ASP A 73 -30.74 -4.48 -12.18
N PRO A 74 -32.00 -4.63 -12.65
CA PRO A 74 -33.11 -5.11 -11.83
C PRO A 74 -32.94 -6.55 -11.33
N GLN A 75 -32.11 -7.37 -11.99
CA GLN A 75 -31.86 -8.75 -11.59
C GLN A 75 -30.73 -8.87 -10.56
N TYR A 76 -29.90 -7.83 -10.41
CA TYR A 76 -28.82 -7.84 -9.43
C TYR A 76 -29.40 -7.85 -8.02
N PRO A 77 -28.99 -8.80 -7.14
CA PRO A 77 -29.66 -8.99 -5.85
C PRO A 77 -29.60 -7.72 -5.01
N THR A 78 -30.74 -7.33 -4.45
CA THR A 78 -30.91 -6.06 -3.72
C THR A 78 -29.96 -5.91 -2.54
N ARG A 79 -29.61 -7.02 -1.86
CA ARG A 79 -28.60 -7.03 -0.79
C ARG A 79 -27.19 -6.60 -1.25
N TYR A 80 -26.92 -6.67 -2.56
CA TYR A 80 -25.66 -6.26 -3.18
C TYR A 80 -25.80 -4.99 -4.03
N ARG A 81 -27.00 -4.40 -4.17
CA ARG A 81 -27.17 -3.04 -4.69
C ARG A 81 -26.66 -2.05 -3.64
N LYS A 82 -25.34 -2.04 -3.47
CA LYS A 82 -24.65 -1.10 -2.60
C LYS A 82 -24.82 0.29 -3.18
N LYS A 83 -24.81 1.29 -2.29
CA LYS A 83 -24.60 2.68 -2.68
C LYS A 83 -23.35 2.74 -3.55
N VAL A 84 -23.48 3.18 -4.81
CA VAL A 84 -22.33 3.38 -5.70
C VAL A 84 -21.62 4.65 -5.27
N PHE A 85 -20.36 4.52 -4.89
CA PHE A 85 -19.52 5.64 -4.52
C PHE A 85 -18.81 6.18 -5.76
N THR A 86 -18.69 7.50 -5.88
CA THR A 86 -17.86 8.12 -6.92
C THR A 86 -16.37 7.90 -6.64
N PRO A 87 -15.49 7.98 -7.65
CA PRO A 87 -14.04 7.79 -7.46
C PRO A 87 -13.38 8.71 -6.41
N ASP A 88 -13.96 9.89 -6.16
CA ASP A 88 -13.47 10.85 -5.16
C ASP A 88 -14.03 10.61 -3.75
N HIS A 89 -14.93 9.65 -3.59
CA HIS A 89 -15.51 9.33 -2.29
C HIS A 89 -14.54 8.45 -1.46
N PRO A 90 -14.31 8.72 -0.15
CA PRO A 90 -13.36 7.96 0.68
C PRO A 90 -13.60 6.45 0.80
N ALA A 91 -14.84 6.00 0.55
CA ALA A 91 -15.20 4.59 0.55
C ALA A 91 -14.99 3.88 -0.80
N PHE A 92 -14.71 4.62 -1.87
CA PHE A 92 -14.45 4.04 -3.17
C PHE A 92 -13.06 3.37 -3.19
N LYS A 93 -13.00 2.17 -3.75
CA LYS A 93 -11.77 1.42 -3.96
C LYS A 93 -11.80 0.85 -5.37
N ALA A 94 -10.80 1.17 -6.18
CA ALA A 94 -10.66 0.58 -7.51
C ALA A 94 -10.35 -0.92 -7.37
N ARG A 95 -11.02 -1.76 -8.17
CA ARG A 95 -10.71 -3.18 -8.27
C ARG A 95 -9.56 -3.37 -9.22
N MET A 96 -8.44 -3.84 -8.68
CA MET A 96 -7.25 -4.20 -9.43
C MET A 96 -6.97 -5.70 -9.20
N PRO A 97 -6.79 -6.51 -10.25
CA PRO A 97 -6.30 -7.87 -10.10
C PRO A 97 -4.96 -7.89 -9.33
N ASN A 98 -4.81 -8.82 -8.40
CA ASN A 98 -3.60 -8.97 -7.58
C ASN A 98 -3.26 -7.77 -6.67
N SER A 99 -4.22 -6.88 -6.36
CA SER A 99 -3.97 -5.75 -5.45
C SER A 99 -3.54 -6.20 -4.04
N LEU A 100 -4.02 -7.38 -3.61
CA LEU A 100 -3.68 -7.96 -2.31
C LEU A 100 -2.20 -8.40 -2.29
N GLU A 101 -1.74 -9.04 -3.35
CA GLU A 101 -0.37 -9.52 -3.48
C GLU A 101 0.61 -8.35 -3.64
N LYS A 102 0.23 -7.34 -4.44
CA LYS A 102 1.12 -6.21 -4.77
C LYS A 102 1.19 -5.16 -3.66
N TYR A 103 0.05 -4.84 -3.05
CA TYR A 103 -0.09 -3.71 -2.12
C TYR A 103 -0.63 -4.09 -0.74
N HIS A 104 -0.99 -5.36 -0.54
CA HIS A 104 -1.65 -5.83 0.68
C HIS A 104 -2.97 -5.10 0.94
N LEU A 105 -3.69 -4.72 -0.12
CA LEU A 105 -5.01 -4.09 -0.04
C LEU A 105 -6.02 -4.88 -0.87
N SER A 106 -7.23 -5.06 -0.36
CA SER A 106 -8.34 -5.71 -1.07
C SER A 106 -8.93 -4.89 -2.23
N GLY A 107 -8.46 -3.65 -2.40
CA GLY A 107 -8.75 -2.74 -3.50
C GLY A 107 -7.93 -1.47 -3.33
N LEU A 108 -7.91 -0.58 -4.32
CA LEU A 108 -7.08 0.62 -4.30
C LEU A 108 -7.91 1.85 -3.93
N PRO A 109 -7.83 2.39 -2.69
CA PRO A 109 -8.34 3.72 -2.42
C PRO A 109 -7.73 4.80 -3.32
N ASN A 110 -8.46 5.89 -3.51
CA ASN A 110 -7.96 7.04 -4.26
C ASN A 110 -6.75 7.66 -3.54
N PRO A 111 -5.57 7.73 -4.19
CA PRO A 111 -4.34 8.25 -3.56
C PRO A 111 -4.40 9.74 -3.18
N ALA A 112 -5.36 10.50 -3.73
CA ALA A 112 -5.61 11.88 -3.33
C ALA A 112 -6.30 12.00 -1.96
N ILE A 113 -6.87 10.92 -1.43
CA ILE A 113 -7.60 10.92 -0.16
C ILE A 113 -6.65 10.51 0.96
N ALA A 114 -6.35 11.45 1.87
CA ALA A 114 -5.47 11.18 3.02
C ALA A 114 -6.04 10.16 4.01
N LYS A 115 -7.37 10.11 4.15
CA LYS A 115 -8.07 9.21 5.10
C LYS A 115 -9.17 8.40 4.42
N PRO A 116 -8.83 7.35 3.64
CA PRO A 116 -9.82 6.48 3.04
C PRO A 116 -10.57 5.67 4.10
N TRP A 117 -11.83 5.34 3.82
CA TRP A 117 -12.68 4.61 4.74
C TRP A 117 -12.38 3.10 4.68
N MET A 118 -12.34 2.45 5.85
CA MET A 118 -12.03 1.02 6.01
C MET A 118 -10.70 0.65 5.37
N LEU A 119 -9.69 1.49 5.56
CA LEU A 119 -8.32 1.17 5.21
C LEU A 119 -7.81 0.07 6.15
N SER A 120 -7.51 -1.08 5.57
CA SER A 120 -6.93 -2.21 6.27
C SER A 120 -5.93 -2.83 5.32
N PHE A 121 -4.71 -2.97 5.79
CA PHE A 121 -3.71 -3.76 5.10
C PHE A 121 -3.81 -5.19 5.55
N ASP A 122 -3.79 -6.12 4.61
CA ASP A 122 -3.60 -7.51 4.93
C ASP A 122 -2.20 -7.71 5.51
N SER A 123 -2.08 -8.67 6.42
CA SER A 123 -0.89 -8.87 7.24
C SER A 123 0.36 -9.10 6.38
N ASN A 124 1.47 -8.44 6.75
CA ASN A 124 2.73 -8.48 5.99
C ASN A 124 3.52 -9.79 6.15
N TYR A 125 3.01 -10.74 6.93
CA TYR A 125 3.72 -11.97 7.30
C TYR A 125 3.57 -13.10 6.27
N GLY A 126 3.13 -12.75 5.04
CA GLY A 126 2.83 -13.72 4.00
C GLY A 126 1.42 -14.29 4.13
N ARG A 127 0.95 -14.95 3.07
CA ARG A 127 -0.31 -15.69 3.13
C ARG A 127 -0.12 -16.96 3.94
N ILE A 128 -0.91 -17.13 4.98
CA ILE A 128 -1.07 -18.42 5.64
C ILE A 128 -2.09 -19.20 4.82
N TYR A 129 -1.64 -20.25 4.15
CA TYR A 129 -2.53 -21.19 3.48
C TYR A 129 -2.91 -22.27 4.48
N PHE A 130 -4.20 -22.40 4.78
CA PHE A 130 -4.72 -23.52 5.55
C PHE A 130 -5.08 -24.65 4.59
N GLY A 131 -4.59 -25.84 4.89
CA GLY A 131 -4.84 -27.06 4.14
C GLY A 131 -4.92 -28.25 5.08
N GLN A 132 -5.85 -29.18 4.82
CA GLN A 132 -5.95 -30.45 5.54
C GLN A 132 -6.24 -31.57 4.56
N GLY A 133 -5.53 -32.70 4.72
CA GLY A 133 -5.74 -33.93 3.96
C GLY A 133 -4.81 -34.10 2.76
N PRO A 134 -4.72 -35.33 2.22
CA PRO A 134 -3.81 -35.71 1.12
C PRO A 134 -4.13 -35.06 -0.23
N ASP A 135 -5.31 -34.45 -0.37
CA ASP A 135 -5.78 -33.83 -1.62
C ASP A 135 -5.47 -32.33 -1.73
N TRP A 136 -4.98 -31.69 -0.66
CA TRP A 136 -4.68 -30.25 -0.67
C TRP A 136 -3.27 -29.99 -1.24
N LEU A 137 -3.19 -29.16 -2.28
CA LEU A 137 -2.04 -28.96 -3.19
C LEU A 137 -1.69 -30.14 -4.12
N GLY A 138 -2.58 -31.12 -4.26
CA GLY A 138 -2.47 -32.14 -5.32
C GLY A 138 -1.26 -33.06 -5.17
N GLY A 139 -1.31 -33.97 -4.21
CA GLY A 139 -0.65 -35.28 -4.34
C GLY A 139 0.14 -35.75 -3.13
N GLY A 140 -0.40 -36.75 -2.42
CA GLY A 140 0.37 -37.77 -1.70
C GLY A 140 1.27 -37.27 -0.55
N GLU A 141 2.03 -38.20 0.03
CA GLU A 141 2.88 -37.99 1.21
C GLU A 141 4.02 -36.96 1.01
N GLU A 142 4.20 -36.41 -0.21
CA GLU A 142 5.26 -35.47 -0.56
C GLU A 142 4.72 -34.28 -1.39
N VAL A 143 4.53 -33.12 -0.75
CA VAL A 143 4.23 -31.85 -1.45
C VAL A 143 5.54 -31.12 -1.73
N THR A 144 5.91 -30.99 -3.01
CA THR A 144 7.04 -30.16 -3.42
C THR A 144 6.64 -28.68 -3.41
N LEU A 145 7.27 -27.87 -2.56
CA LEU A 145 7.07 -26.42 -2.50
C LEU A 145 8.25 -25.69 -3.16
N CYS A 146 8.01 -25.13 -4.35
CA CYS A 146 8.97 -24.21 -4.98
C CYS A 146 8.86 -22.82 -4.33
N LEU A 147 9.72 -22.54 -3.35
CA LEU A 147 9.78 -21.24 -2.68
C LEU A 147 10.82 -20.33 -3.35
N SER A 148 10.48 -19.06 -3.55
CA SER A 148 11.46 -18.05 -3.99
C SER A 148 12.49 -17.77 -2.91
N GLU A 149 13.59 -17.12 -3.28
CA GLU A 149 14.60 -16.63 -2.34
C GLU A 149 13.93 -15.84 -1.18
N TRP A 150 14.44 -16.03 0.04
CA TRP A 150 13.92 -15.41 1.28
C TRP A 150 12.51 -15.84 1.72
N ARG A 151 12.01 -16.99 1.25
CA ARG A 151 10.76 -17.59 1.75
C ARG A 151 11.01 -18.96 2.39
N MET A 152 10.22 -19.29 3.40
CA MET A 152 10.23 -20.58 4.10
C MET A 152 8.80 -21.08 4.28
N ALA A 153 8.63 -22.40 4.27
CA ALA A 153 7.39 -23.05 4.68
C ALA A 153 7.62 -23.76 6.02
N ALA A 154 6.63 -23.67 6.91
CA ALA A 154 6.61 -24.39 8.18
C ALA A 154 5.40 -25.32 8.20
N VAL A 155 5.62 -26.57 8.62
CA VAL A 155 4.57 -27.59 8.74
C VAL A 155 4.26 -27.79 10.23
N PHE A 156 2.98 -27.72 10.59
CA PHE A 156 2.51 -27.87 11.96
C PHE A 156 1.69 -29.15 12.10
N ASP A 157 1.99 -29.93 13.13
CA ASP A 157 1.19 -31.08 13.53
C ASP A 157 0.02 -30.60 14.40
N LEU A 158 -1.17 -30.55 13.79
CA LEU A 158 -2.39 -30.09 14.47
C LEU A 158 -2.88 -31.04 15.58
N LYS A 159 -2.30 -32.25 15.70
CA LYS A 159 -2.58 -33.17 16.82
C LYS A 159 -1.82 -32.81 18.09
N LYS A 160 -0.88 -31.85 18.02
CA LYS A 160 -0.07 -31.37 19.14
C LYS A 160 -0.40 -29.91 19.46
N PRO A 161 -0.12 -29.41 20.68
CA PRO A 161 -0.29 -28.00 21.00
C PRO A 161 0.51 -27.10 20.04
N LEU A 162 -0.15 -26.08 19.49
CA LEU A 162 0.45 -25.18 18.48
C LEU A 162 1.50 -24.25 19.08
N SER A 163 1.30 -23.76 20.31
CA SER A 163 2.19 -22.75 20.90
C SER A 163 3.64 -23.21 20.96
N GLY A 164 3.91 -24.45 21.39
CA GLY A 164 5.27 -25.00 21.44
C GLY A 164 5.90 -25.18 20.05
N GLN A 165 5.09 -25.50 19.04
CA GLN A 165 5.56 -25.62 17.66
C GLN A 165 5.90 -24.26 17.06
N ILE A 166 5.04 -23.24 17.29
CA ILE A 166 5.24 -21.88 16.82
C ILE A 166 6.48 -21.25 17.46
N GLU A 167 6.68 -21.40 18.77
CA GLU A 167 7.86 -20.86 19.45
C GLU A 167 9.16 -21.52 18.95
N LYS A 168 9.14 -22.83 18.69
CA LYS A 168 10.30 -23.51 18.08
C LYS A 168 10.59 -22.99 16.67
N VAL A 169 9.59 -22.95 15.79
CA VAL A 169 9.75 -22.42 14.42
C VAL A 169 10.25 -20.98 14.44
N LYS A 170 9.73 -20.16 15.36
CA LYS A 170 10.20 -18.78 15.55
C LYS A 170 11.68 -18.74 15.97
N ALA A 171 12.12 -19.58 16.90
CA ALA A 171 13.51 -19.65 17.31
C ALA A 171 14.43 -20.04 16.14
N ASP A 172 14.07 -21.09 15.40
CA ASP A 172 14.83 -21.56 14.23
C ASP A 172 14.89 -20.49 13.12
N LEU A 173 13.78 -19.79 12.86
CA LEU A 173 13.72 -18.69 11.90
C LEU A 173 14.60 -17.50 12.30
N MET A 174 14.62 -17.14 13.59
CA MET A 174 15.48 -16.07 14.10
C MET A 174 16.96 -16.44 13.98
N GLU A 175 17.32 -17.68 14.31
CA GLU A 175 18.68 -18.19 14.13
C GLU A 175 19.10 -18.20 12.66
N TRP A 176 18.24 -18.66 11.75
CA TRP A 176 18.51 -18.65 10.32
C TRP A 176 18.67 -17.22 9.77
N GLN A 177 17.79 -16.30 10.18
CA GLN A 177 17.90 -14.88 9.81
C GLN A 177 19.24 -14.29 10.29
N LYS A 178 19.64 -14.58 11.53
CA LYS A 178 20.92 -14.13 12.08
C LYS A 178 22.10 -14.67 11.28
N HIS A 179 22.09 -15.94 10.89
CA HIS A 179 23.15 -16.55 10.08
C HIS A 179 23.24 -15.95 8.67
N GLN A 180 22.10 -15.75 8.00
CA GLN A 180 22.07 -15.26 6.61
C GLN A 180 22.41 -13.76 6.51
N VAL A 181 21.94 -12.96 7.47
CA VAL A 181 22.01 -11.49 7.39
C VAL A 181 23.13 -10.92 8.26
N GLY A 182 23.68 -11.70 9.21
CA GLY A 182 24.77 -11.29 10.09
C GLY A 182 24.39 -10.27 11.18
N ARG A 183 23.12 -9.86 11.24
CA ARG A 183 22.59 -8.91 12.25
C ARG A 183 21.10 -9.13 12.46
N ASN A 184 20.60 -8.74 13.63
CA ASN A 184 19.16 -8.66 13.88
C ASN A 184 18.54 -7.61 12.95
N LEU A 185 17.50 -8.00 12.21
CA LEU A 185 16.77 -7.12 11.31
C LEU A 185 15.71 -6.26 12.02
N GLU A 186 15.88 -6.00 13.33
CA GLU A 186 14.98 -5.11 14.06
C GLU A 186 15.02 -3.72 13.43
N ARG A 187 14.01 -3.44 12.61
CA ARG A 187 13.80 -2.12 12.05
C ARG A 187 13.20 -1.26 13.14
N ARG A 188 14.04 -0.48 13.81
CA ARG A 188 13.57 0.54 14.73
C ARG A 188 12.66 1.50 13.97
N LYS A 189 11.40 1.61 14.40
CA LYS A 189 10.46 2.60 13.88
C LYS A 189 10.90 4.00 14.34
N CYS A 190 11.69 4.69 13.52
CA CYS A 190 11.99 6.11 13.75
C CYS A 190 10.86 6.96 13.13
N ARG A 191 9.69 7.01 13.78
CA ARG A 191 8.52 7.75 13.27
C ARG A 191 8.77 9.25 13.17
N ASP A 192 9.70 9.78 13.97
CA ASP A 192 10.04 11.20 13.99
C ASP A 192 10.64 11.67 12.64
N GLU A 193 11.26 10.77 11.89
CA GLU A 193 11.81 11.07 10.56
C GLU A 193 10.79 10.93 9.41
N TRP A 194 9.63 10.31 9.65
CA TRP A 194 8.68 10.00 8.59
C TRP A 194 8.09 11.23 7.89
N PRO A 195 7.75 12.34 8.57
CA PRO A 195 7.35 13.58 7.90
C PRO A 195 8.44 14.06 6.93
N MET A 196 9.72 14.00 7.33
CA MET A 196 10.86 14.38 6.49
C MET A 196 10.98 13.46 5.26
N TYR A 197 10.73 12.16 5.43
CA TYR A 197 10.69 11.21 4.31
C TYR A 197 9.56 11.51 3.32
N LEU A 198 8.36 11.88 3.79
CA LEU A 198 7.28 12.27 2.89
C LEU A 198 7.63 13.55 2.11
N ARG A 199 8.26 14.54 2.77
CA ARG A 199 8.69 15.80 2.14
C ARG A 199 9.68 15.56 1.00
N VAL A 200 10.70 14.72 1.19
CA VAL A 200 11.65 14.43 0.11
C VAL A 200 11.00 13.64 -1.04
N LEU A 201 10.05 12.74 -0.75
CA LEU A 201 9.31 12.03 -1.80
C LEU A 201 8.50 13.01 -2.66
N ASP A 202 7.76 13.92 -2.02
CA ASP A 202 6.92 14.91 -2.71
C ASP A 202 7.78 15.93 -3.49
N ALA A 203 8.93 16.36 -2.94
CA ALA A 203 9.85 17.26 -3.64
C ALA A 203 10.45 16.63 -4.90
N VAL A 204 10.87 15.35 -4.83
CA VAL A 204 11.38 14.62 -5.99
C VAL A 204 10.29 14.38 -7.04
N ASP A 205 9.05 14.08 -6.61
CA ASP A 205 7.90 13.92 -7.52
C ASP A 205 7.57 15.22 -8.28
N LEU A 206 7.87 16.38 -7.67
CA LEU A 206 7.77 17.71 -8.30
C LEU A 206 8.98 18.06 -9.18
N GLY A 207 9.98 17.17 -9.29
CA GLY A 207 11.18 17.39 -10.10
C GLY A 207 12.21 18.33 -9.48
N VAL A 208 12.14 18.60 -8.17
CA VAL A 208 13.11 19.45 -7.48
C VAL A 208 14.47 18.73 -7.40
N PRO A 209 15.59 19.40 -7.75
CA PRO A 209 16.91 18.78 -7.67
C PRO A 209 17.35 18.57 -6.21
N PHE A 210 18.14 17.52 -5.97
CA PHE A 210 18.53 17.11 -4.61
C PHE A 210 19.30 18.18 -3.82
N HIS A 211 20.16 18.98 -4.45
CA HIS A 211 20.87 20.05 -3.75
C HIS A 211 19.90 21.11 -3.21
N GLU A 212 18.84 21.47 -3.96
CA GLU A 212 17.82 22.41 -3.51
C GLU A 212 17.01 21.83 -2.34
N ILE A 213 16.60 20.56 -2.44
CA ILE A 213 15.94 19.84 -1.35
C ILE A 213 16.83 19.86 -0.10
N GLY A 214 18.12 19.57 -0.26
CA GLY A 214 19.09 19.52 0.83
C GLY A 214 19.26 20.89 1.51
N ARG A 215 19.35 21.97 0.73
CA ARG A 215 19.41 23.35 1.25
C ARG A 215 18.14 23.70 2.04
N THR A 216 16.96 23.39 1.51
CA THR A 216 15.69 23.71 2.16
C THR A 216 15.43 22.87 3.42
N LEU A 217 15.66 21.55 3.37
CA LEU A 217 15.32 20.66 4.48
C LEU A 217 16.37 20.62 5.60
N PHE A 218 17.64 20.87 5.29
CA PHE A 218 18.73 20.76 6.25
C PHE A 218 19.45 22.08 6.55
N HIS A 219 19.06 23.18 5.90
CA HIS A 219 19.70 24.50 6.05
C HIS A 219 21.22 24.46 5.83
N LEU A 220 21.66 23.64 4.88
CA LEU A 220 23.06 23.50 4.49
C LEU A 220 23.36 24.45 3.31
N HIS A 221 24.64 24.83 3.15
CA HIS A 221 25.08 25.76 2.11
C HIS A 221 25.98 25.12 1.04
N ASP A 222 26.54 23.94 1.32
CA ASP A 222 27.40 23.20 0.40
C ASP A 222 26.55 22.25 -0.47
N ASP A 223 26.65 22.41 -1.79
CA ASP A 223 25.79 21.71 -2.74
C ASP A 223 26.03 20.21 -2.79
N GLU A 224 27.28 19.78 -2.67
CA GLU A 224 27.63 18.36 -2.67
C GLU A 224 27.08 17.68 -1.42
N ILE A 225 27.21 18.32 -0.25
CA ILE A 225 26.67 17.80 1.01
C ILE A 225 25.13 17.80 0.98
N CYS A 226 24.51 18.87 0.47
CA CYS A 226 23.06 18.96 0.29
C CYS A 226 22.52 17.81 -0.56
N GLU A 227 23.12 17.60 -1.74
CA GLU A 227 22.73 16.57 -2.67
C GLU A 227 22.90 15.17 -2.08
N ALA A 228 24.07 14.88 -1.50
CA ALA A 228 24.34 13.57 -0.91
C ALA A 228 23.34 13.24 0.21
N ARG A 229 23.04 14.21 1.08
CA ARG A 229 22.12 14.02 2.20
C ARG A 229 20.67 13.85 1.75
N ALA A 230 20.20 14.66 0.80
CA ALA A 230 18.85 14.54 0.24
C ALA A 230 18.66 13.22 -0.53
N ASN A 231 19.65 12.80 -1.32
CA ASN A 231 19.64 11.51 -2.02
C ASN A 231 19.60 10.33 -1.05
N GLN A 232 20.39 10.38 0.04
CA GLN A 232 20.34 9.34 1.07
C GLN A 232 18.97 9.29 1.76
N LEU A 233 18.40 10.45 2.09
CA LEU A 233 17.07 10.56 2.68
C LEU A 233 15.99 9.97 1.74
N TYR A 234 16.05 10.31 0.45
CA TYR A 234 15.16 9.78 -0.58
C TYR A 234 15.24 8.26 -0.70
N LYS A 235 16.47 7.70 -0.77
CA LYS A 235 16.67 6.24 -0.83
C LYS A 235 16.03 5.52 0.36
N ARG A 236 16.18 6.07 1.58
CA ARG A 236 15.53 5.53 2.79
C ARG A 236 14.01 5.63 2.71
N ALA A 237 13.49 6.78 2.27
CA ALA A 237 12.04 6.99 2.10
C ALA A 237 11.44 5.99 1.09
N CYS A 238 12.11 5.76 -0.04
CA CYS A 238 11.72 4.73 -1.02
C CYS A 238 11.69 3.33 -0.40
N GLN A 239 12.71 2.95 0.37
CA GLN A 239 12.74 1.65 1.03
C GLN A 239 11.58 1.46 2.01
N ILE A 240 11.21 2.49 2.77
CA ILE A 240 10.05 2.45 3.68
C ILE A 240 8.74 2.32 2.90
N SER A 241 8.63 2.99 1.74
CA SER A 241 7.44 2.91 0.89
C SER A 241 7.17 1.52 0.30
N VAL A 242 8.23 0.73 0.12
CA VAL A 242 8.16 -0.65 -0.38
C VAL A 242 8.01 -1.62 0.78
N HIS A 243 8.82 -1.45 1.83
CA HIS A 243 8.92 -2.35 2.96
C HIS A 243 8.60 -1.61 4.26
N PHE A 244 7.33 -1.24 4.42
CA PHE A 244 6.90 -0.50 5.60
C PHE A 244 7.14 -1.32 6.88
N PRO A 245 7.80 -0.75 7.91
CA PRO A 245 8.07 -1.47 9.15
C PRO A 245 6.76 -1.70 9.93
N VAL A 246 6.40 -2.97 10.14
CA VAL A 246 5.25 -3.38 10.95
C VAL A 246 5.66 -3.64 12.38
#